data_AF-A0A5C7B0E9-F1
#
_entry.id   AF-A0A5C7B0E9-F1
#
_cell.length_a   1.000
_cell.length_b   1.000
_cell.length_c   1.000
_cell.angle_alpha   90.00
_cell.angle_beta   90.00
_cell.angle_gamma   90.00
#
_symmetry.space_group_name_H-M   'P 1'
#
loop_
_entity.id
_entity.type
_entity.pdbx_description
1 polymer ?
#
loop_
_entity_poly.entity_id
_entity_poly.type
_entity_poly.pdbx_seq_one_letter_code
_entity_poly.pdbx_strand_id
1 'polypeptide(L)'
;MKKLPSIFLLLFLFGTIGAFAQTTSSLGEMNRLLSNNIKYPAELRQAEVQGAVVISIQIDRKGEMTGEYQMLSGNSAFEGEIERTVSMLKENWNPAFLEGKSFDQEYLMSFNFKLSTTGSVFPPKPFTTASKKEKEMNPLETVENALEKNPFSPKLYTYRAEMLQSKGQRLQAEMDLNQAKFLEEKMLTEIVIVGYLPSGPKSL
;
A
#
# COMPACT_ATOMS: atom_id res chain seq x y z
N MET A 1 10.44 44.93 -60.74
CA MET A 1 11.66 44.08 -60.76
C MET A 1 12.77 44.78 -59.98
N LYS A 2 13.60 44.00 -59.26
CA LYS A 2 14.81 44.36 -58.47
C LYS A 2 14.49 44.80 -57.02
N LYS A 3 14.49 43.91 -56.02
CA LYS A 3 15.54 43.12 -55.32
C LYS A 3 15.86 43.79 -53.96
N LEU A 4 15.39 43.16 -52.86
CA LEU A 4 15.82 43.39 -51.48
C LEU A 4 17.32 43.07 -51.32
N PRO A 5 17.96 43.61 -50.27
CA PRO A 5 18.89 42.81 -49.49
C PRO A 5 18.48 42.71 -48.01
N SER A 6 18.71 41.49 -47.51
CA SER A 6 18.58 40.94 -46.17
C SER A 6 18.95 41.87 -45.03
N ILE A 7 18.04 41.97 -44.06
CA ILE A 7 18.37 42.27 -42.67
C ILE A 7 18.15 40.99 -41.86
N PHE A 8 19.24 40.50 -41.29
CA PHE A 8 19.33 39.32 -40.45
C PHE A 8 18.75 39.66 -39.07
N LEU A 9 17.45 39.40 -38.85
CA LEU A 9 16.84 39.56 -37.53
C LEU A 9 17.01 38.27 -36.74
N LEU A 10 17.96 38.30 -35.79
CA LEU A 10 18.20 37.24 -34.82
C LEU A 10 16.92 36.98 -34.01
N LEU A 11 16.27 35.84 -34.25
CA LEU A 11 15.21 35.29 -33.41
C LEU A 11 15.85 34.75 -32.13
N PHE A 12 15.91 35.57 -31.07
CA PHE A 12 16.11 35.07 -29.71
C PHE A 12 14.82 34.39 -29.25
N LEU A 13 14.68 33.10 -29.56
CA LEU A 13 13.75 32.22 -28.86
C LEU A 13 14.27 32.02 -27.44
N PHE A 14 13.87 32.87 -26.51
CA PHE A 14 13.91 32.53 -25.10
C PHE A 14 12.91 31.40 -24.87
N GLY A 15 13.40 30.16 -25.01
CA GLY A 15 12.70 29.00 -24.51
C GLY A 15 12.61 29.14 -23.00
N THR A 16 11.43 29.52 -22.50
CA THR A 16 11.08 29.25 -21.11
C THR A 16 11.03 27.74 -20.98
N ILE A 17 12.14 27.14 -20.53
CA ILE A 17 12.10 25.81 -19.97
C ILE A 17 11.30 25.97 -18.69
N GLY A 18 9.98 25.79 -18.80
CA GLY A 18 9.14 25.59 -17.63
C GLY A 18 9.69 24.38 -16.90
N ALA A 19 10.39 24.61 -15.80
CA ALA A 19 10.72 23.56 -14.86
C ALA A 19 9.39 23.10 -14.25
N PHE A 20 8.78 22.08 -14.84
CA PHE A 20 7.72 21.35 -14.14
C PHE A 20 8.40 20.66 -12.97
N ALA A 21 8.18 21.17 -11.75
CA ALA A 21 8.50 20.41 -10.55
C ALA A 21 7.77 19.07 -10.67
N GLN A 22 8.52 17.98 -10.85
CA GLN A 22 7.99 16.64 -10.63
C GLN A 22 7.67 16.58 -9.14
N THR A 23 6.44 16.87 -8.77
CA THR A 23 5.94 16.62 -7.42
C THR A 23 5.82 15.11 -7.28
N THR A 24 6.93 14.43 -6.98
CA THR A 24 6.83 13.10 -6.37
C THR A 24 6.07 13.31 -5.07
N SER A 25 4.85 12.77 -4.97
CA SER A 25 4.13 12.82 -3.70
C SER A 25 5.02 12.17 -2.64
N SER A 26 5.09 12.75 -1.46
CA SER A 26 5.95 12.26 -0.39
C SER A 26 5.56 10.83 0.04
N LEU A 27 4.28 10.44 -0.07
CA LEU A 27 3.85 9.04 0.04
C LEU A 27 4.46 8.15 -1.05
N GLY A 28 4.62 8.65 -2.27
CA GLY A 28 5.32 7.95 -3.34
C GLY A 28 6.80 7.71 -3.03
N GLU A 29 7.43 8.61 -2.26
CA GLU A 29 8.82 8.45 -1.82
C GLU A 29 8.95 7.42 -0.69
N MET A 30 8.08 7.49 0.33
CA MET A 30 8.01 6.48 1.38
C MET A 30 7.73 5.09 0.79
N ASN A 31 6.75 4.99 -0.11
CA ASN A 31 6.40 3.72 -0.75
C ASN A 31 7.56 3.16 -1.57
N ARG A 32 8.33 4.02 -2.25
CA ARG A 32 9.54 3.62 -2.97
C ARG A 32 10.63 3.13 -2.01
N LEU A 33 10.85 3.85 -0.90
CA LEU A 33 11.80 3.45 0.13
C LEU A 33 11.44 2.07 0.70
N LEU A 34 10.17 1.86 1.05
CA LEU A 34 9.67 0.58 1.55
C LEU A 34 9.79 -0.51 0.49
N SER A 35 9.33 -0.28 -0.74
CA SER A 35 9.36 -1.28 -1.82
C SER A 35 10.77 -1.74 -2.17
N ASN A 36 11.75 -0.85 -2.08
CA ASN A 36 13.15 -1.19 -2.39
C ASN A 36 13.84 -1.97 -1.27
N ASN A 37 13.35 -1.85 -0.02
CA ASN A 37 14.05 -2.35 1.14
C ASN A 37 13.35 -3.53 1.81
N ILE A 38 12.02 -3.60 1.79
CA ILE A 38 11.28 -4.68 2.43
C ILE A 38 11.47 -5.98 1.65
N LYS A 39 11.65 -7.07 2.38
CA LYS A 39 11.90 -8.39 1.84
C LYS A 39 10.77 -9.31 2.25
N TYR A 40 10.50 -10.30 1.42
CA TYR A 40 9.76 -11.46 1.85
C TYR A 40 10.78 -12.49 2.32
N PRO A 41 10.83 -12.87 3.61
CA PRO A 41 11.81 -13.86 4.10
C PRO A 41 11.71 -15.19 3.34
N ALA A 42 12.86 -15.79 3.01
CA ALA A 42 12.91 -16.93 2.08
C ALA A 42 12.24 -18.18 2.67
N GLU A 43 12.48 -18.42 3.96
CA GLU A 43 11.89 -19.45 4.78
C GLU A 43 10.35 -19.33 4.83
N LEU A 44 9.82 -18.12 4.96
CA LEU A 44 8.38 -17.87 4.97
C LEU A 44 7.77 -18.03 3.58
N ARG A 45 8.48 -17.63 2.52
CA ARG A 45 8.07 -17.93 1.15
C ARG A 45 7.99 -19.43 0.89
N GLN A 46 9.01 -20.18 1.32
CA GLN A 46 9.09 -21.64 1.12
C GLN A 46 8.03 -22.40 1.95
N ALA A 47 7.72 -21.89 3.15
CA ALA A 47 6.64 -22.38 3.99
C ALA A 47 5.25 -21.85 3.56
N GLU A 48 5.18 -21.11 2.45
CA GLU A 48 3.97 -20.53 1.87
C GLU A 48 3.17 -19.62 2.83
N VAL A 49 3.85 -19.02 3.81
CA VAL A 49 3.23 -18.13 4.81
C VAL A 49 2.90 -16.80 4.15
N GLN A 50 1.61 -16.46 4.06
CA GLN A 50 1.10 -15.22 3.45
C GLN A 50 0.23 -14.45 4.43
N GLY A 51 -0.11 -13.21 4.08
CA GLY A 51 -1.11 -12.42 4.79
C GLY A 51 -0.74 -10.95 4.95
N ALA A 52 -1.71 -10.18 5.45
CA ALA A 52 -1.49 -8.80 5.86
C ALA A 52 -0.89 -8.77 7.27
N VAL A 53 0.20 -8.04 7.43
CA VAL A 53 0.75 -7.63 8.72
C VAL A 53 0.46 -6.16 8.91
N VAL A 54 -0.22 -5.81 10.00
CA VAL A 54 -0.61 -4.42 10.29
C VAL A 54 0.04 -4.02 11.60
N ILE A 55 0.73 -2.89 11.56
CA ILE A 55 1.36 -2.29 12.74
C ILE A 55 0.78 -0.90 13.02
N SER A 56 0.77 -0.51 14.29
CA SER A 56 0.63 0.88 14.72
C SER A 56 2.02 1.46 14.99
N ILE A 57 2.25 2.71 14.56
CA ILE A 57 3.46 3.48 14.84
C ILE A 57 3.09 4.81 15.48
N GLN A 58 3.94 5.30 16.39
CA GLN A 58 3.74 6.59 17.04
C GLN A 58 4.54 7.70 16.35
N ILE A 59 3.85 8.80 16.04
CA ILE A 59 4.43 10.05 15.57
C ILE A 59 4.41 11.07 16.71
N ASP A 60 5.55 11.67 17.01
CA ASP A 60 5.68 12.63 18.10
C ASP A 60 5.15 14.03 17.71
N ARG A 61 5.23 14.98 18.65
CA ARG A 61 4.80 16.38 18.45
C ARG A 61 5.62 17.16 17.42
N LYS A 62 6.80 16.66 17.05
CA LYS A 62 7.69 17.25 16.05
C LYS A 62 7.45 16.65 14.66
N GLY A 63 6.59 15.63 14.54
CA GLY A 63 6.31 14.93 13.31
C GLY A 63 7.29 13.79 13.03
N GLU A 64 8.10 13.42 14.02
CA GLU A 64 9.10 12.35 13.90
C GLU A 64 8.50 11.00 14.30
N MET A 65 8.90 9.95 13.57
CA MET A 65 8.58 8.58 13.96
C MET A 65 9.45 8.16 15.15
N THR A 66 8.82 7.75 16.25
CA THR A 66 9.53 7.31 17.46
C THR A 66 10.35 6.04 17.24
N GLY A 67 9.95 5.20 16.29
CA GLY A 67 10.51 3.87 16.02
C GLY A 67 9.87 2.74 16.81
N GLU A 68 9.08 3.07 17.84
CA GLU A 68 8.27 2.09 18.56
C GLU A 68 7.06 1.74 17.70
N TYR A 69 6.73 0.44 17.66
CA TYR A 69 5.57 -0.06 16.95
C TYR A 69 4.87 -1.17 17.73
N GLN A 70 3.58 -1.35 17.45
CA GLN A 70 2.79 -2.48 17.93
C GLN A 70 2.26 -3.27 16.74
N MET A 71 2.49 -4.58 16.72
CA MET A 71 1.86 -5.46 15.74
C MET A 71 0.41 -5.74 16.15
N LEU A 72 -0.56 -5.24 15.36
CA LEU A 72 -1.98 -5.36 15.64
C LEU A 72 -2.59 -6.63 15.05
N SER A 73 -2.09 -7.07 13.90
CA SER A 73 -2.53 -8.29 13.23
C SER A 73 -1.45 -8.85 12.30
N GLY A 74 -1.59 -10.13 11.95
CA GLY A 74 -0.72 -10.84 11.03
C GLY A 74 0.05 -11.97 11.68
N ASN A 75 0.84 -12.68 10.90
CA ASN A 75 1.65 -13.79 11.39
C ASN A 75 2.96 -13.25 12.02
N SER A 76 3.20 -13.56 13.29
CA SER A 76 4.39 -13.12 14.04
C SER A 76 5.71 -13.61 13.43
N ALA A 77 5.69 -14.61 12.56
CA ALA A 77 6.88 -15.03 11.83
C ALA A 77 7.49 -13.89 10.97
N PHE A 78 6.70 -12.89 10.57
CA PHE A 78 7.18 -11.70 9.86
C PHE A 78 7.81 -10.64 10.77
N GLU A 79 7.70 -10.76 12.10
CA GLU A 79 8.05 -9.69 13.04
C GLU A 79 9.48 -9.18 12.88
N GLY A 80 10.47 -10.07 12.71
CA GLY A 80 11.86 -9.64 12.51
C GLY A 80 12.09 -8.81 11.23
N GLU A 81 11.34 -9.08 10.17
CA GLU A 81 11.42 -8.28 8.94
C GLU A 81 10.68 -6.95 9.07
N ILE A 82 9.61 -6.91 9.86
CA ILE A 82 8.91 -5.67 10.21
C ILE A 82 9.79 -4.79 11.09
N GLU A 83 10.42 -5.33 12.13
CA GLU A 83 11.34 -4.61 13.02
C GLU A 83 12.49 -3.96 12.24
N ARG A 84 13.11 -4.73 11.33
CA ARG A 84 14.16 -4.23 10.45
C ARG A 84 13.67 -3.11 9.53
N THR A 85 12.46 -3.25 8.99
CA THR A 85 11.86 -2.25 8.09
C THR A 85 11.51 -0.96 8.84
N VAL A 86 10.94 -1.08 10.04
CA VAL A 86 10.63 0.05 10.93
C VAL A 86 11.90 0.79 11.34
N SER A 87 12.95 0.05 11.71
CA SER A 87 14.25 0.65 12.08
C SER A 87 14.86 1.45 10.92
N MET A 88 14.86 0.87 9.71
CA MET A 88 15.31 1.56 8.51
C MET A 88 14.45 2.79 8.19
N LEU A 89 13.13 2.68 8.32
CA LEU A 89 12.23 3.79 8.05
C LEU A 89 12.43 4.94 9.04
N LYS A 90 12.69 4.64 10.32
CA LYS A 90 13.03 5.63 11.34
C LYS A 90 14.28 6.44 10.98
N GLU A 91 15.34 5.77 10.54
CA GLU A 91 16.59 6.43 10.14
C GLU A 91 16.42 7.34 8.90
N ASN A 92 15.48 7.00 8.04
CA ASN A 92 15.20 7.71 6.79
C ASN A 92 13.88 8.49 6.86
N TRP A 93 13.38 8.76 8.06
CA TRP A 93 12.08 9.38 8.25
C TRP A 93 12.08 10.81 7.73
N ASN A 94 10.97 11.19 7.12
CA ASN A 94 10.72 12.56 6.70
C ASN A 94 9.27 12.90 7.11
N PRO A 95 9.03 13.94 7.94
CA PRO A 95 7.69 14.36 8.30
C PRO A 95 6.76 14.65 7.10
N ALA A 96 7.32 14.93 5.92
CA ALA A 96 6.55 15.06 4.68
C ALA A 96 5.76 13.78 4.33
N PHE A 97 6.19 12.60 4.76
CA PHE A 97 5.47 11.33 4.56
C PHE A 97 4.07 11.30 5.18
N LEU A 98 3.78 12.20 6.11
CA LEU A 98 2.47 12.33 6.73
C LEU A 98 1.44 13.02 5.83
N GLU A 99 1.85 13.66 4.73
CA GLU A 99 0.94 14.28 3.74
C GLU A 99 -0.15 15.18 4.34
N GLY A 100 0.20 15.98 5.35
CA GLY A 100 -0.73 16.88 6.03
C GLY A 100 -1.56 16.24 7.15
N LYS A 101 -1.33 14.97 7.46
CA LYS A 101 -1.84 14.33 8.69
C LYS A 101 -1.20 14.97 9.93
N SER A 102 -1.96 14.99 11.03
CA SER A 102 -1.58 15.63 12.30
C SER A 102 -0.42 14.91 13.01
N PHE A 103 0.30 15.65 13.85
CA PHE A 103 1.35 15.12 14.72
C PHE A 103 0.79 14.69 16.09
N ASP A 104 1.62 14.06 16.92
CA ASP A 104 1.20 13.54 18.24
C ASP A 104 0.06 12.51 18.14
N GLN A 105 0.20 11.58 17.19
CA GLN A 105 -0.83 10.60 16.83
C GLN A 105 -0.21 9.26 16.47
N GLU A 106 -0.99 8.21 16.68
CA GLU A 106 -0.72 6.88 16.13
C GLU A 106 -1.30 6.74 14.73
N TYR A 107 -0.55 6.01 13.89
CA TYR A 107 -0.90 5.68 12.52
C TYR A 107 -0.61 4.21 12.19
N LEU A 108 -1.33 3.69 11.19
CA LEU A 108 -1.24 2.31 10.75
C LEU A 108 -0.36 2.17 9.50
N MET A 109 0.35 1.05 9.42
CA MET A 109 1.03 0.61 8.21
C MET A 109 0.65 -0.84 7.93
N SER A 110 0.29 -1.16 6.67
CA SER A 110 -0.10 -2.49 6.25
C SER A 110 0.88 -3.08 5.23
N PHE A 111 1.48 -4.22 5.58
CA PHE A 111 2.40 -4.99 4.76
C PHE A 111 1.74 -6.27 4.28
N ASN A 112 1.38 -6.35 3.00
CA ASN A 112 0.64 -7.48 2.44
C ASN A 112 1.57 -8.45 1.72
N PHE A 113 1.93 -9.56 2.37
CA PHE A 113 2.75 -10.62 1.78
C PHE A 113 1.88 -11.57 0.96
N LYS A 114 2.17 -11.69 -0.33
CA LYS A 114 1.44 -12.55 -1.27
C LYS A 114 2.42 -13.39 -2.08
N LEU A 115 2.12 -14.66 -2.34
CA LEU A 115 2.89 -15.43 -3.32
C LEU A 115 2.24 -15.29 -4.69
N SER A 116 3.08 -15.21 -5.71
CA SER A 116 2.68 -15.41 -7.09
C SER A 116 3.28 -16.71 -7.61
N THR A 117 2.48 -17.48 -8.34
CA THR A 117 2.95 -18.63 -9.11
C THR A 117 3.37 -18.17 -10.51
N THR A 118 4.49 -18.68 -11.01
CA THR A 118 5.05 -18.33 -12.32
C THR A 118 4.02 -18.54 -13.42
N GLY A 119 3.67 -17.48 -14.15
CA GLY A 119 2.62 -17.44 -15.17
C GLY A 119 1.50 -16.42 -14.88
N SER A 120 1.36 -15.98 -13.63
CA SER A 120 0.44 -14.91 -13.23
C SER A 120 1.22 -13.62 -13.03
N VAL A 121 1.20 -12.72 -14.03
CA VAL A 121 1.47 -11.29 -13.76
C VAL A 121 0.45 -10.88 -12.71
N PHE A 122 0.89 -10.38 -11.55
CA PHE A 122 -0.02 -9.91 -10.51
C PHE A 122 -1.02 -8.95 -11.17
N PRO A 123 -2.29 -9.33 -11.32
CA PRO A 123 -3.22 -8.48 -12.04
C PRO A 123 -3.34 -7.18 -11.26
N PRO A 124 -3.43 -6.02 -11.92
CA PRO A 124 -3.57 -4.72 -11.26
C PRO A 124 -4.79 -4.65 -10.31
N LYS A 125 -5.66 -5.67 -10.32
CA LYS A 125 -6.75 -5.91 -9.37
C LYS A 125 -6.68 -7.36 -8.83
N PRO A 126 -5.97 -7.62 -7.72
CA PRO A 126 -5.79 -8.98 -7.18
C PRO A 126 -7.06 -9.63 -6.62
N PHE A 127 -8.16 -8.88 -6.54
CA PHE A 127 -9.45 -9.36 -6.03
C PHE A 127 -10.40 -9.84 -7.14
N THR A 128 -10.04 -9.67 -8.42
CA THR A 128 -10.92 -10.03 -9.56
C THR A 128 -10.46 -11.24 -10.36
N THR A 129 -9.31 -11.85 -10.04
CA THR A 129 -8.79 -13.00 -10.80
C THR A 129 -8.81 -14.26 -9.95
N ALA A 130 -9.79 -15.13 -10.25
CA ALA A 130 -10.15 -16.34 -9.53
C ALA A 130 -9.18 -17.53 -9.73
N SER A 131 -9.16 -18.45 -8.75
CA SER A 131 -9.23 -19.94 -8.83
C SER A 131 -8.73 -20.52 -7.48
N LYS A 132 -9.35 -21.46 -6.74
CA LYS A 132 -9.94 -22.77 -7.12
C LYS A 132 -10.61 -23.43 -5.87
N LYS A 133 -11.86 -23.93 -5.99
CA LYS A 133 -12.59 -24.82 -5.03
C LYS A 133 -12.58 -24.43 -3.53
N GLU A 134 -13.03 -23.24 -3.19
CA GLU A 134 -13.71 -23.03 -1.89
C GLU A 134 -15.22 -23.14 -2.15
N LYS A 135 -16.05 -23.49 -1.15
CA LYS A 135 -17.51 -23.46 -1.27
C LYS A 135 -17.90 -22.16 -1.98
N GLU A 136 -18.90 -22.18 -2.87
CA GLU A 136 -19.48 -20.94 -3.40
C GLU A 136 -20.08 -20.13 -2.23
N MET A 137 -19.21 -19.41 -1.54
CA MET A 137 -19.58 -18.45 -0.52
C MET A 137 -20.23 -17.29 -1.25
N ASN A 138 -21.32 -16.79 -0.67
CA ASN A 138 -21.91 -15.60 -1.22
C ASN A 138 -20.90 -14.43 -1.15
N PRO A 139 -21.00 -13.40 -2.02
CA PRO A 139 -20.05 -12.29 -2.03
C PRO A 139 -19.87 -11.59 -0.67
N LEU A 140 -20.93 -11.53 0.15
CA LEU A 140 -20.89 -10.90 1.47
C LEU A 140 -20.08 -11.73 2.48
N GLU A 141 -20.31 -13.04 2.52
CA GLU A 141 -19.56 -13.99 3.36
C GLU A 141 -18.06 -13.99 2.98
N THR A 142 -17.74 -13.83 1.70
CA THR A 142 -16.35 -13.67 1.24
C THR A 142 -15.69 -12.44 1.83
N VAL A 143 -16.39 -11.30 1.85
CA VAL A 143 -15.87 -10.06 2.42
C VAL A 143 -15.79 -10.13 3.94
N GLU A 144 -16.78 -10.75 4.61
CA GLU A 144 -16.76 -10.98 6.06
C GLU A 144 -15.55 -11.82 6.48
N ASN A 145 -15.32 -12.96 5.83
CA ASN A 145 -14.16 -13.80 6.10
C ASN A 145 -12.83 -13.08 5.82
N ALA A 146 -12.80 -12.17 4.83
CA ALA A 146 -11.64 -11.34 4.57
C ALA A 146 -11.41 -10.29 5.67
N LEU A 147 -12.48 -9.70 6.22
CA LEU A 147 -12.42 -8.75 7.33
C LEU A 147 -11.99 -9.43 8.64
N GLU A 148 -12.39 -10.67 8.88
CA GLU A 148 -11.90 -11.45 10.04
C GLU A 148 -10.38 -11.63 9.98
N LYS A 149 -9.83 -11.85 8.78
CA LYS A 149 -8.39 -12.03 8.57
C LYS A 149 -7.62 -10.70 8.53
N ASN A 150 -8.27 -9.62 8.07
CA ASN A 150 -7.67 -8.29 7.96
C ASN A 150 -8.70 -7.19 8.35
N PRO A 151 -8.91 -6.96 9.66
CA PRO A 151 -9.90 -6.00 10.15
C PRO A 151 -9.46 -4.54 9.99
N PHE A 152 -8.29 -4.28 9.41
CA PHE A 152 -7.75 -2.94 9.21
C PHE A 152 -7.75 -2.51 7.74
N SER A 153 -8.51 -3.20 6.87
CA SER A 153 -8.62 -2.84 5.45
C SER A 153 -9.82 -1.91 5.21
N PRO A 154 -9.62 -0.61 4.93
CA PRO A 154 -10.73 0.27 4.58
C PRO A 154 -11.53 -0.22 3.38
N LYS A 155 -10.83 -0.76 2.37
CA LYS A 155 -11.43 -1.27 1.14
C LYS A 155 -12.44 -2.37 1.42
N LEU A 156 -12.15 -3.29 2.34
CA LEU A 156 -13.07 -4.37 2.68
C LEU A 156 -14.34 -3.84 3.35
N TYR A 157 -14.23 -2.85 4.23
CA TYR A 157 -15.39 -2.16 4.81
C TYR A 157 -16.22 -1.44 3.74
N THR A 158 -15.58 -0.70 2.83
CA THR A 158 -16.28 -0.04 1.71
C THR A 158 -17.03 -1.05 0.85
N TYR A 159 -16.41 -2.17 0.48
CA TYR A 159 -17.08 -3.21 -0.29
C TYR A 159 -18.24 -3.85 0.46
N ARG A 160 -18.09 -4.11 1.76
CA ARG A 160 -19.19 -4.63 2.58
C ARG A 160 -20.34 -3.63 2.67
N ALA A 161 -20.04 -2.34 2.83
CA ALA A 161 -21.04 -1.28 2.86
C ALA A 161 -21.88 -1.24 1.59
N GLU A 162 -21.25 -1.33 0.41
CA GLU A 162 -21.96 -1.38 -0.89
C GLU A 162 -22.93 -2.57 -0.96
N MET A 163 -22.48 -3.75 -0.51
CA MET A 163 -23.31 -4.96 -0.46
C MET A 163 -24.47 -4.82 0.53
N LEU A 164 -24.21 -4.32 1.73
CA LEU A 164 -25.22 -4.08 2.77
C LEU A 164 -26.26 -3.04 2.30
N GLN A 165 -25.83 -1.98 1.62
CA GLN A 165 -26.72 -0.97 1.06
C GLN A 165 -27.63 -1.56 -0.02
N SER A 166 -27.10 -2.42 -0.90
CA SER A 166 -27.90 -3.13 -1.90
C SER A 166 -28.99 -4.04 -1.28
N LYS A 167 -28.76 -4.50 -0.05
CA LYS A 167 -29.70 -5.33 0.75
C LYS A 167 -30.65 -4.50 1.61
N GLY A 168 -30.59 -3.17 1.56
CA GLY A 168 -31.40 -2.28 2.39
C GLY A 168 -30.90 -2.15 3.84
N GLN A 169 -29.74 -2.70 4.19
CA GLN A 169 -29.15 -2.65 5.53
C GLN A 169 -28.38 -1.33 5.75
N ARG A 170 -29.09 -0.21 5.61
CA ARG A 170 -28.50 1.14 5.54
C ARG A 170 -27.64 1.51 6.75
N LEU A 171 -28.07 1.15 7.96
CA LEU A 171 -27.33 1.48 9.18
C LEU A 171 -25.99 0.74 9.25
N GLN A 172 -25.96 -0.54 8.89
CA GLN A 172 -24.71 -1.30 8.88
C GLN A 172 -23.76 -0.81 7.79
N ALA A 173 -24.30 -0.47 6.60
CA ALA A 173 -23.51 0.15 5.55
C ALA A 173 -22.88 1.48 6.00
N GLU A 174 -23.64 2.33 6.69
CA GLU A 174 -23.13 3.59 7.23
C GLU A 174 -22.04 3.38 8.29
N MET A 175 -22.20 2.39 9.17
CA MET A 175 -21.15 2.04 10.15
C MET A 175 -19.86 1.58 9.46
N ASP A 176 -19.98 0.77 8.40
CA ASP A 176 -18.84 0.32 7.61
C ASP A 176 -18.14 1.47 6.89
N LEU A 177 -18.89 2.42 6.33
CA LEU A 177 -18.31 3.62 5.69
C LEU A 177 -17.57 4.49 6.71
N ASN A 178 -18.13 4.66 7.92
CA ASN A 178 -17.45 5.39 8.99
C ASN A 178 -16.17 4.68 9.45
N GLN A 179 -16.21 3.34 9.55
CA GLN A 179 -15.03 2.55 9.88
C GLN A 179 -13.97 2.63 8.78
N ALA A 180 -14.36 2.54 7.51
CA ALA A 180 -13.45 2.70 6.37
C ALA A 180 -12.77 4.06 6.41
N LYS A 181 -13.53 5.14 6.59
CA LYS A 181 -13.00 6.50 6.68
C LYS A 181 -12.01 6.64 7.85
N PHE A 182 -12.35 6.13 9.02
CA PHE A 182 -11.45 6.15 10.17
C PHE A 182 -10.12 5.44 9.87
N LEU A 183 -10.19 4.26 9.24
CA LEU A 183 -9.00 3.51 8.87
C LEU A 183 -8.19 4.22 7.76
N GLU A 184 -8.82 4.88 6.79
CA GLU A 184 -8.12 5.70 5.77
C GLU A 184 -7.38 6.89 6.38
N GLU A 185 -8.00 7.56 7.36
CA GLU A 185 -7.37 8.65 8.09
C GLU A 185 -6.17 8.16 8.90
N LYS A 186 -6.26 6.95 9.46
CA LYS A 186 -5.19 6.32 10.24
C LYS A 186 -4.14 5.59 9.40
N MET A 187 -4.43 5.17 8.17
CA MET A 187 -3.48 4.45 7.33
C MET A 187 -2.46 5.42 6.73
N LEU A 188 -1.17 5.17 6.97
CA LEU A 188 -0.07 5.87 6.29
C LEU A 188 0.29 5.20 4.97
N THR A 189 0.35 3.88 4.96
CA THR A 189 0.69 3.15 3.73
C THR A 189 0.16 1.72 3.75
N GLU A 190 -0.20 1.26 2.57
CA GLU A 190 -0.50 -0.13 2.26
C GLU A 190 0.45 -0.57 1.14
N ILE A 191 1.38 -1.47 1.47
CA ILE A 191 2.33 -2.04 0.50
C ILE A 191 2.03 -3.51 0.26
N VAL A 192 2.20 -3.97 -0.98
CA VAL A 192 2.07 -5.38 -1.37
C VAL A 192 3.45 -5.91 -1.73
N ILE A 193 3.86 -6.97 -1.02
CA ILE A 193 5.14 -7.65 -1.20
C ILE A 193 4.85 -8.99 -1.87
N VAL A 194 5.30 -9.14 -3.12
CA VAL A 194 5.08 -10.36 -3.90
C VAL A 194 6.31 -11.27 -3.83
N GLY A 195 6.13 -12.47 -3.30
CA GLY A 195 7.13 -13.54 -3.31
C GLY A 195 6.89 -14.48 -4.49
N TYR A 196 7.97 -14.89 -5.16
CA TYR A 196 7.89 -15.89 -6.22
C TYR A 196 8.45 -17.22 -5.71
N LEU A 197 7.71 -18.30 -5.94
CA LEU A 197 8.19 -19.65 -5.64
C LEU A 197 9.24 -20.06 -6.70
N PRO A 198 10.31 -20.78 -6.31
CA PRO A 198 11.32 -21.24 -7.25
C PRO A 198 10.69 -22.17 -8.30
N SER A 199 10.91 -21.87 -9.58
CA SER A 199 10.47 -22.69 -10.69
C SER A 199 11.44 -23.84 -10.92
N GLY A 200 11.11 -25.03 -10.41
CA GLY A 200 11.85 -26.27 -10.65
C GLY A 200 11.33 -27.42 -9.79
N PRO A 201 11.54 -28.69 -10.20
CA PRO A 201 11.23 -29.82 -9.32
C PRO A 201 12.02 -29.67 -8.02
N LYS A 202 11.37 -29.86 -6.86
CA LYS A 202 12.06 -30.00 -5.58
C LYS A 202 13.03 -31.18 -5.73
N SER A 203 14.33 -30.92 -5.86
CA SER A 203 15.32 -32.00 -5.79
C SER A 203 15.19 -32.63 -4.40
N LEU A 204 14.80 -33.92 -4.42
CA LEU A 204 14.76 -34.81 -3.27
C LEU A 204 16.17 -35.14 -2.78
#